data_AF-A0A530GWA6-F1
#
_entry.id   AF-A0A530GWA6-F1
#
_cell.length_a   1.000
_cell.length_b   1.000
_cell.length_c   1.000
_cell.angle_alpha   90.00
_cell.angle_beta   90.00
_cell.angle_gamma   90.00
#
_symmetry.space_group_name_H-M   'P 1'
#
loop_
_entity.id
_entity.type
_entity.pdbx_description
1 polymer ?
#
loop_
_entity_poly.entity_id
_entity_poly.type
_entity_poly.pdbx_seq_one_letter_code
_entity_poly.pdbx_strand_id
1 'polypeptide(L)' 'MRASDLLKPRPEGLYCPPGDFFIDPVRPVERALITHGHSDHARSGHRSVLATQATLDIMGLRYG' A
#
# COMPACT_ATOMS: atom_id res chain seq x y z
N MET A 1 22.21 7.90 -1.38
CA MET A 1 20.83 8.02 -1.92
C MET A 1 19.96 8.61 -0.83
N ARG A 2 19.18 9.65 -1.14
CA ARG A 2 18.21 10.26 -0.22
C ARG A 2 16.87 9.54 -0.35
N ALA A 3 16.05 9.55 0.71
CA ALA A 3 14.71 8.95 0.66
C ALA A 3 13.84 9.58 -0.45
N SER A 4 13.99 10.89 -0.69
CA SER A 4 13.33 11.63 -1.77
C SER A 4 13.64 11.12 -3.18
N ASP A 5 14.75 10.41 -3.35
CA ASP A 5 15.13 9.83 -4.65
C ASP A 5 14.29 8.58 -4.96
N LEU A 6 13.76 7.93 -3.93
CA LEU A 6 12.97 6.71 -3.99
C LEU A 6 11.48 6.92 -3.77
N LEU A 7 11.11 7.91 -2.94
CA LEU A 7 9.75 8.06 -2.44
C LEU A 7 9.22 9.47 -2.74
N LYS A 8 8.07 9.52 -3.40
CA LYS A 8 7.41 10.75 -3.84
C LYS A 8 6.03 10.85 -3.20
N PRO A 9 5.73 11.90 -2.42
CA PRO A 9 4.39 12.17 -1.96
C PRO A 9 3.44 12.36 -3.15
N ARG A 10 2.25 11.76 -3.08
CA ARG A 10 1.16 11.93 -4.03
C ARG A 10 -0.18 11.94 -3.29
N PRO A 11 -1.28 12.41 -3.92
CA PRO A 11 -2.60 12.42 -3.28
C PRO A 11 -3.10 11.05 -2.81
N GLU A 12 -2.64 9.96 -3.45
CA GLU A 12 -3.00 8.59 -3.09
C GLU A 12 -2.15 8.05 -1.93
N GLY A 13 -0.96 8.59 -1.68
CA GLY A 13 -0.02 8.10 -0.66
C GLY A 13 1.44 8.28 -1.08
N LEU A 14 2.33 7.47 -0.49
CA LEU A 14 3.77 7.52 -0.77
C LEU A 14 4.12 6.61 -1.96
N TYR A 15 4.47 7.20 -3.10
CA TYR A 15 4.76 6.47 -4.34
C TYR A 15 6.25 6.15 -4.48
N CYS A 16 6.57 4.92 -4.86
CA CYS A 16 7.93 4.46 -5.16
C CYS A 16 8.09 4.24 -6.68
N PRO A 17 8.72 5.17 -7.44
CA PRO A 17 8.87 4.99 -8.89
C PRO A 17 9.69 3.76 -9.31
N PRO A 18 10.81 3.39 -8.66
CA PRO A 18 11.56 2.19 -9.03
C PRO A 18 10.78 0.90 -8.85
N GLY A 19 9.91 0.83 -7.83
CA GLY A 19 9.08 -0.34 -7.56
C GLY A 19 7.72 -0.32 -8.25
N ASP A 20 7.29 0.87 -8.73
CA ASP A 20 5.98 1.15 -9.29
C ASP A 20 4.84 0.67 -8.38
N PHE A 21 4.84 1.15 -7.12
CA PHE A 21 3.78 0.88 -6.15
C PHE A 21 3.62 2.06 -5.18
N PHE A 22 2.48 2.09 -4.48
CA PHE A 22 2.23 3.00 -3.37
C PHE A 22 2.37 2.26 -2.04
N ILE A 23 3.00 2.89 -1.06
CA ILE A 23 3.10 2.40 0.32
C ILE A 23 1.94 2.98 1.11
N ASP A 24 1.17 2.12 1.76
CA ASP A 24 0.01 2.46 2.59
C ASP A 24 -0.90 3.55 1.97
N PRO A 25 -1.36 3.36 0.73
CA PRO A 25 -2.18 4.36 0.06
C PRO A 25 -3.51 4.60 0.79
N VAL A 26 -3.91 5.87 0.86
CA VAL A 26 -5.19 6.30 1.45
C VAL A 26 -6.35 6.27 0.45
N ARG A 27 -6.09 5.88 -0.81
CA ARG A 27 -7.05 5.75 -1.91
C ARG A 27 -6.76 4.48 -2.73
N PRO A 28 -7.74 3.91 -3.46
CA PRO A 28 -7.51 2.82 -4.40
C PRO A 28 -6.39 3.12 -5.41
N VAL A 29 -5.55 2.12 -5.70
CA VAL A 29 -4.41 2.21 -6.62
C VAL A 29 -4.19 0.86 -7.31
N GLU A 30 -3.42 0.84 -8.39
CA GLU A 30 -3.11 -0.40 -9.11
C GLU A 30 -2.25 -1.37 -8.28
N ARG A 31 -1.25 -0.86 -7.55
CA ARG A 31 -0.26 -1.65 -6.80
C ARG A 31 -0.03 -1.04 -5.42
N ALA A 32 -0.55 -1.68 -4.38
CA ALA A 32 -0.40 -1.26 -3.00
C ALA A 32 0.58 -2.18 -2.26
N LEU A 33 1.54 -1.59 -1.56
CA LEU A 33 2.36 -2.24 -0.54
C LEU A 33 1.80 -1.83 0.82
N ILE A 34 1.28 -2.80 1.57
CA ILE A 34 0.68 -2.55 2.89
C ILE A 34 1.66 -2.99 3.98
N THR A 35 2.03 -2.06 4.85
CA THR A 35 3.04 -2.31 5.89
C THR A 35 2.51 -3.17 7.03
N HIS A 36 1.27 -2.95 7.47
CA HIS A 36 0.61 -3.71 8.53
C HIS A 36 -0.92 -3.57 8.51
N GLY A 37 -1.61 -4.44 9.25
CA GLY A 37 -3.07 -4.61 9.22
C GLY A 37 -3.91 -3.57 10.00
N HIS A 38 -3.41 -2.36 10.28
CA HIS A 38 -4.28 -1.31 10.84
C HIS A 38 -5.17 -0.70 9.75
N SER A 39 -6.38 -0.27 10.11
CA SER A 39 -7.41 0.17 9.16
C SER A 39 -7.10 1.49 8.46
N ASP A 40 -6.18 2.29 9.00
CA ASP A 40 -5.66 3.49 8.36
C ASP A 40 -4.71 3.19 7.19
N HIS A 41 -4.02 2.04 7.22
CA HIS A 41 -3.12 1.54 6.18
C HIS A 41 -3.78 0.49 5.26
N ALA A 42 -4.27 -0.61 5.83
CA ALA A 42 -4.85 -1.74 5.13
C ALA A 42 -6.29 -1.42 4.67
N ARG A 43 -6.42 -0.89 3.46
CA ARG A 43 -7.69 -0.48 2.84
C ARG A 43 -8.06 -1.38 1.65
N SER A 44 -9.35 -1.43 1.32
CA SER A 44 -9.86 -2.19 0.18
C SER A 44 -9.80 -1.39 -1.13
N GLY A 45 -10.04 -2.06 -2.26
CA GLY A 45 -10.19 -1.44 -3.58
C GLY A 45 -8.91 -1.32 -4.40
N HIS A 46 -7.76 -1.75 -3.87
CA HIS A 46 -6.52 -1.87 -4.66
C HIS A 46 -6.61 -3.04 -5.63
N ARG A 47 -6.04 -2.90 -6.83
CA ARG A 47 -6.05 -3.99 -7.83
C ARG A 47 -5.11 -5.14 -7.45
N SER A 48 -3.95 -4.82 -6.91
CA SER A 48 -2.99 -5.79 -6.40
C SER A 48 -2.38 -5.30 -5.09
N VAL A 49 -2.20 -6.23 -4.15
CA VAL A 49 -1.69 -5.95 -2.82
C VAL A 49 -0.48 -6.84 -2.54
N LEU A 50 0.62 -6.22 -2.12
CA LEU A 50 1.79 -6.88 -1.56
C LEU A 50 1.83 -6.59 -0.06
N ALA A 51 1.81 -7.65 0.75
CA ALA A 51 1.96 -7.56 2.20
C ALA A 51 2.47 -8.90 2.75
N THR A 52 2.76 -8.95 4.05
CA THR A 52 2.97 -10.23 4.73
C THR A 52 1.67 -11.05 4.76
N GLN A 53 1.79 -12.38 4.85
CA GLN A 53 0.62 -13.26 4.88
C GLN A 53 -0.37 -12.87 6.00
N ALA A 54 0.11 -12.57 7.21
CA ALA A 54 -0.73 -12.14 8.32
C ALA A 54 -1.52 -10.85 8.01
N THR A 55 -0.93 -9.89 7.30
CA THR A 55 -1.63 -8.68 6.86
C THR A 55 -2.67 -9.01 5.78
N LEU A 56 -2.35 -9.88 4.83
CA LEU A 56 -3.31 -10.35 3.81
C LEU A 56 -4.50 -11.08 4.44
N ASP A 57 -4.26 -11.92 5.46
CA ASP A 57 -5.31 -12.64 6.18
C ASP A 57 -6.24 -11.66 6.90
N ILE A 58 -5.69 -10.63 7.57
CA ILE A 58 -6.48 -9.55 8.19
C ILE A 58 -7.31 -8.80 7.13
N MET A 59 -6.71 -8.49 5.99
CA MET A 59 -7.41 -7.80 4.89
C MET A 59 -8.55 -8.66 4.32
N GLY A 60 -8.31 -9.94 4.09
CA GLY A 60 -9.33 -10.87 3.60
C GLY A 60 -10.50 -11.03 4.58
N LEU A 61 -10.22 -11.11 5.88
CA LEU A 61 -11.26 -11.15 6.92
C LEU A 61 -12.12 -9.88 6.96
N ARG A 62 -11.56 -8.72 6.60
CA ARG A 62 -12.26 -7.43 6.65
C ARG A 62 -12.98 -7.07 5.36
N TYR A 63 -12.43 -7.45 4.20
CA TYR A 63 -12.82 -6.89 2.91
C TYR A 63 -13.20 -7.94 1.86
N GLY A 64 -13.05 -9.25 2.15
CA GLY A 64 -13.31 -10.35 1.22
C GLY A 64 -12.13 -10.70 0.34
#